data_AF-A0A831XLE4-F1
#
_entry.id   AF-A0A831XLE4-F1
#
_cell.length_a   1.000
_cell.length_b   1.000
_cell.length_c   1.000
_cell.angle_alpha   90.00
_cell.angle_beta   90.00
_cell.angle_gamma   90.00
#
_symmetry.space_group_name_H-M   'P 1'
#
loop_
_entity.id
_entity.type
_entity.pdbx_description
1 polymer ?
#
loop_
_entity_poly.entity_id
_entity_poly.type
_entity_poly.pdbx_seq_one_letter_code
_entity_poly.pdbx_strand_id
1 'polypeptide(L)'
;MKSSLVVPAFMLALAATPALAVVGGGDVTFTVKGAGNVVFSHEMHVSDMGQKCRECHPRIFLDSRRSKHVTMKAMGKGKSCGACHNGKKAFSVKGDCAKCHRK
;
A
#
# COMPACT_ATOMS: atom_id res chain seq x y z
N MET A 1 57.35 12.57 -33.60
CA MET A 1 56.23 12.26 -34.53
C MET A 1 55.78 10.82 -34.33
N LYS A 2 54.98 10.52 -33.30
CA LYS A 2 54.22 9.26 -33.14
C LYS A 2 53.01 9.61 -32.27
N SER A 3 51.84 9.65 -32.90
CA SER A 3 50.62 10.27 -32.39
C SER A 3 50.09 9.57 -31.14
N SER A 4 49.87 10.35 -30.07
CA SER A 4 49.08 9.96 -28.91
C SER A 4 47.60 9.94 -29.31
N LEU A 5 47.03 8.76 -29.52
CA LEU A 5 45.58 8.59 -29.57
C LEU A 5 45.05 8.59 -28.13
N VAL A 6 44.55 9.74 -27.70
CA VAL A 6 43.65 9.86 -26.56
C VAL A 6 42.26 9.38 -26.98
N VAL A 7 41.89 8.16 -26.60
CA VAL A 7 40.51 7.68 -26.68
C VAL A 7 39.74 8.36 -25.54
N PRO A 8 38.75 9.22 -25.80
CA PRO A 8 37.97 9.78 -24.72
C PRO A 8 37.09 8.64 -24.18
N ALA A 9 37.37 8.21 -22.96
CA ALA A 9 36.50 7.32 -22.21
C ALA A 9 35.20 8.08 -21.91
N PHE A 10 34.26 8.06 -22.88
CA PHE A 10 32.89 8.48 -22.67
C PHE A 10 32.21 7.38 -21.86
N MET A 11 32.51 7.33 -20.56
CA MET A 11 31.69 6.59 -19.60
C MET A 11 30.31 7.24 -19.62
N LEU A 12 29.42 6.66 -20.44
CA LEU A 12 28.00 6.95 -20.40
C LEU A 12 27.49 6.49 -19.04
N ALA A 13 27.56 7.39 -18.06
CA ALA A 13 26.92 7.20 -16.77
C ALA A 13 25.42 7.05 -17.03
N LEU A 14 24.95 5.81 -17.01
CA LEU A 14 23.53 5.50 -16.92
C LEU A 14 23.09 6.04 -15.56
N ALA A 15 22.67 7.30 -15.53
CA ALA A 15 21.89 7.84 -14.42
C ALA A 15 20.59 7.04 -14.42
N ALA A 16 20.57 5.95 -13.66
CA ALA A 16 19.34 5.27 -13.29
C ALA A 16 18.54 6.29 -12.50
N THR A 17 17.69 7.04 -13.19
CA THR A 17 16.65 7.81 -12.53
C THR A 17 15.85 6.79 -11.73
N PRO A 18 15.74 6.93 -10.40
CA PRO A 18 14.79 6.12 -9.68
C PRO A 18 13.45 6.52 -10.28
N ALA A 19 12.86 5.64 -11.09
CA ALA A 19 11.45 5.69 -11.36
C ALA A 19 10.81 5.62 -9.98
N LEU A 20 10.40 6.78 -9.45
CA LEU A 20 9.62 6.87 -8.23
C LEU A 20 8.42 5.96 -8.51
N ALA A 21 8.42 4.79 -7.90
CA ALA A 21 7.35 3.84 -8.05
C ALA A 21 6.13 4.48 -7.40
N VAL A 22 5.36 5.23 -8.19
CA VAL A 22 4.16 5.90 -7.70
C VAL A 22 3.23 4.82 -7.20
N VAL A 23 2.92 4.86 -5.91
CA VAL A 23 1.95 3.96 -5.32
C VAL A 23 0.58 4.29 -5.93
N GLY A 24 0.08 3.38 -6.75
CA GLY A 24 -1.26 3.49 -7.32
C GLY A 24 -2.33 3.30 -6.25
N GLY A 25 -3.45 4.02 -6.39
CA GLY A 25 -4.67 3.81 -5.60
C GLY A 25 -5.05 4.95 -4.64
N GLY A 26 -4.09 5.80 -4.24
CA GLY A 26 -4.34 6.94 -3.35
C GLY A 26 -4.97 6.55 -2.01
N ASP A 27 -5.47 7.53 -1.26
CA ASP A 27 -6.23 7.23 -0.04
C ASP A 27 -7.67 6.81 -0.39
N VAL A 28 -8.18 5.77 0.29
CA VAL A 28 -9.54 5.26 0.11
C VAL A 28 -10.34 5.49 1.38
N THR A 29 -11.41 6.28 1.26
CA THR A 29 -12.30 6.60 2.38
C THR A 29 -13.51 5.67 2.41
N PHE A 30 -13.73 5.03 3.55
CA PHE A 30 -14.94 4.27 3.86
C PHE A 30 -15.83 5.11 4.78
N THR A 31 -16.98 5.51 4.26
CA THR A 31 -18.01 6.20 5.04
C THR A 31 -18.80 5.17 5.84
N VAL A 32 -18.78 5.28 7.17
CA VAL A 32 -19.43 4.32 8.08
C VAL A 32 -20.53 5.01 8.87
N LYS A 33 -21.78 4.58 8.70
CA LYS A 33 -22.89 5.13 9.48
C LYS A 33 -22.76 4.71 10.94
N GLY A 34 -22.80 5.67 11.86
CA GLY A 34 -22.75 5.42 13.30
C GLY A 34 -21.34 5.18 13.88
N ALA A 35 -20.28 5.38 13.08
CA ALA A 35 -18.89 5.37 13.52
C ALA A 35 -18.09 6.44 12.76
N GLY A 36 -16.84 6.67 13.16
CA GLY A 36 -15.93 7.52 12.39
C GLY A 36 -15.63 6.93 11.01
N ASN A 37 -15.38 7.81 10.04
CA ASN A 37 -14.93 7.40 8.72
C ASN A 37 -13.56 6.72 8.83
N VAL A 38 -13.31 5.77 7.93
CA VAL A 38 -12.02 5.08 7.86
C VAL A 38 -11.30 5.50 6.61
N VAL A 39 -10.06 5.95 6.74
CA VAL A 39 -9.18 6.23 5.60
C VAL A 39 -8.13 5.13 5.53
N PHE A 40 -8.11 4.39 4.43
CA PHE A 40 -7.05 3.47 4.09
C PHE A 40 -6.01 4.18 3.24
N SER A 41 -4.75 4.19 3.68
CA SER A 41 -3.66 4.80 2.92
C SER A 41 -2.84 3.75 2.20
N HIS A 42 -2.79 3.83 0.86
CA HIS A 42 -1.91 2.97 0.07
C HIS A 42 -0.44 3.27 0.34
N GLU A 43 -0.06 4.53 0.53
CA GLU A 43 1.33 4.94 0.82
C GLU A 43 1.86 4.23 2.06
N MET A 44 1.10 4.30 3.16
CA MET A 44 1.46 3.63 4.41
C MET A 44 1.65 2.11 4.22
N HIS A 45 0.75 1.45 3.48
CA HIS A 45 0.81 0.01 3.35
C HIS A 45 1.86 -0.45 2.34
N VAL A 46 2.04 0.27 1.24
CA VAL A 46 2.90 -0.14 0.13
C VAL A 46 4.31 0.42 0.27
N SER A 47 4.45 1.73 0.47
CA SER A 47 5.76 2.38 0.61
C SER A 47 6.35 2.13 1.99
N ASP A 48 5.63 2.51 3.05
CA ASP A 48 6.22 2.51 4.39
C ASP A 48 6.35 1.10 4.96
N MET A 49 5.36 0.24 4.70
CA MET A 49 5.34 -1.15 5.18
C MET A 49 5.81 -2.17 4.13
N GLY A 50 6.16 -1.73 2.92
CA GLY A 50 6.70 -2.59 1.86
C GLY A 50 5.74 -3.67 1.36
N GLN A 51 4.42 -3.54 1.57
CA GLN A 51 3.47 -4.56 1.09
C GLN A 51 3.37 -4.51 -0.43
N LYS A 52 3.41 -5.68 -1.06
CA LYS A 52 3.35 -5.78 -2.52
C LYS A 52 1.89 -5.71 -2.98
N CYS A 53 1.63 -5.11 -4.14
CA CYS A 53 0.28 -4.95 -4.69
C CYS A 53 -0.52 -6.27 -4.70
N ARG A 54 0.17 -7.37 -5.05
CA ARG A 54 -0.39 -8.74 -5.12
C ARG A 54 -0.78 -9.36 -3.78
N GLU A 55 -0.34 -8.79 -2.67
CA GLU A 55 -0.70 -9.27 -1.32
C GLU A 55 -2.13 -8.87 -0.95
N CYS A 56 -2.61 -7.76 -1.52
CA CYS A 56 -3.97 -7.27 -1.35
C CYS A 56 -4.85 -7.59 -2.58
N HIS A 57 -4.32 -7.38 -3.79
CA HIS A 57 -5.08 -7.47 -5.04
C HIS A 57 -4.73 -8.71 -5.86
N PRO A 58 -5.72 -9.35 -6.53
CA PRO A 58 -7.17 -9.13 -6.40
C PRO A 58 -7.79 -9.91 -5.21
N ARG A 59 -6.95 -10.56 -4.38
CA ARG A 59 -7.38 -11.61 -3.45
C ARG A 59 -8.24 -11.10 -2.28
N ILE A 60 -7.82 -10.00 -1.65
CA ILE A 60 -8.50 -9.40 -0.49
C ILE A 60 -9.39 -8.25 -0.97
N PHE A 61 -8.85 -7.42 -1.86
CA PHE A 61 -9.51 -6.27 -2.47
C PHE A 61 -9.41 -6.35 -3.99
N LEU A 62 -10.46 -5.94 -4.70
CA LEU A 62 -10.48 -5.92 -6.17
C LEU A 62 -10.01 -4.56 -6.67
N ASP A 63 -10.91 -3.58 -6.69
CA ASP A 63 -10.63 -2.16 -6.84
C ASP A 63 -11.64 -1.37 -6.00
N SER A 64 -11.54 -0.04 -6.01
CA SER A 64 -12.43 0.83 -5.23
C SER A 64 -13.91 0.73 -5.59
N ARG A 65 -14.26 0.27 -6.80
CA ARG A 65 -15.66 0.13 -7.26
C ARG A 65 -16.23 -1.26 -7.02
N ARG A 66 -15.39 -2.30 -7.06
CA ARG A 66 -15.81 -3.71 -6.99
C ARG A 66 -15.59 -4.33 -5.61
N SER A 67 -14.79 -3.72 -4.75
CA SER A 67 -14.57 -4.22 -3.40
C SER A 67 -15.82 -4.03 -2.54
N LYS A 68 -16.36 -5.14 -2.03
CA LYS A 68 -17.56 -5.11 -1.17
C LYS A 68 -17.21 -4.62 0.22
N HIS A 69 -18.06 -3.76 0.76
CA HIS A 69 -17.99 -3.41 2.18
C HIS A 69 -18.27 -4.66 3.03
N VAL A 70 -17.53 -4.82 4.12
CA VAL A 70 -17.70 -5.93 5.05
C VAL A 70 -17.88 -5.42 6.47
N THR A 71 -18.53 -6.23 7.30
CA THR A 71 -18.74 -5.91 8.71
C THR A 71 -17.50 -6.19 9.54
N MET A 72 -17.38 -5.55 10.71
CA MET A 72 -16.35 -5.88 11.71
C MET A 72 -16.39 -7.37 12.11
N LYS A 73 -17.58 -7.98 12.16
CA LYS A 73 -17.75 -9.42 12.41
C LYS A 73 -17.08 -10.26 11.32
N ALA A 74 -17.21 -9.87 10.05
CA ALA A 74 -16.52 -10.56 8.95
C ALA A 74 -15.00 -10.33 8.99
N MET A 75 -14.55 -9.13 9.38
CA MET A 75 -13.13 -8.87 9.60
C MET A 75 -12.55 -9.71 10.73
N GLY A 76 -13.30 -9.93 11.82
CA GLY A 76 -12.91 -10.86 12.88
C GLY A 76 -12.74 -12.31 12.42
N LYS A 77 -13.26 -12.66 11.23
CA LYS A 77 -13.09 -13.96 10.56
C LYS A 77 -12.02 -13.93 9.44
N GLY A 78 -11.17 -12.91 9.42
CA GLY A 78 -10.06 -12.80 8.46
C GLY A 78 -10.41 -12.24 7.09
N LYS A 79 -11.56 -11.57 6.93
CA LYS A 79 -11.95 -10.89 5.67
C LYS A 79 -11.48 -9.43 5.68
N SER A 80 -11.28 -8.83 4.50
CA SER A 80 -10.90 -7.42 4.35
C SER A 80 -9.68 -7.07 5.23
N CYS A 81 -9.70 -5.94 5.95
CA CYS A 81 -8.64 -5.48 6.85
C CYS A 81 -8.21 -6.57 7.83
N GLY A 82 -9.16 -7.38 8.32
CA GLY A 82 -8.91 -8.46 9.27
C GLY A 82 -8.07 -9.62 8.73
N ALA A 83 -7.80 -9.69 7.41
CA ALA A 83 -6.84 -10.63 6.85
C ALA A 83 -5.43 -10.42 7.42
N CYS A 84 -5.07 -9.15 7.69
CA CYS A 84 -3.77 -8.76 8.27
C CYS A 84 -3.92 -8.19 9.69
N HIS A 85 -4.95 -7.39 9.95
CA HIS A 85 -5.28 -6.83 11.27
C HIS A 85 -5.93 -7.87 12.19
N ASN A 86 -5.18 -8.93 12.47
CA ASN A 86 -5.64 -10.11 13.20
C ASN A 86 -4.95 -10.28 14.58
N GLY A 87 -4.09 -9.33 14.96
CA GLY A 87 -3.30 -9.39 16.19
C GLY A 87 -2.00 -10.19 16.06
N LYS A 88 -1.68 -10.71 14.87
CA LYS A 88 -0.43 -11.42 14.57
C LYS A 88 0.43 -10.66 13.56
N LYS A 89 -0.15 -10.31 12.40
CA LYS A 89 0.55 -9.57 11.34
C LYS A 89 0.50 -8.06 11.56
N ALA A 90 -0.62 -7.56 12.07
CA ALA A 90 -0.82 -6.18 12.47
C ALA A 90 -1.76 -6.12 13.69
N PHE A 91 -1.96 -4.94 14.27
CA PHE A 91 -2.90 -4.74 15.38
C PHE A 91 -4.30 -5.29 15.02
N SER A 92 -5.01 -5.83 16.00
CA SER A 92 -6.27 -6.53 15.76
C SER A 92 -7.44 -5.59 15.47
N VAL A 93 -8.31 -5.95 14.53
CA VAL A 93 -9.61 -5.26 14.31
C VAL A 93 -10.59 -5.36 15.50
N LYS A 94 -10.27 -6.15 16.52
CA LYS A 94 -11.11 -6.32 17.71
C LYS A 94 -10.93 -5.20 18.74
N GLY A 95 -9.94 -4.32 18.57
CA GLY A 95 -9.64 -3.21 19.47
C GLY A 95 -9.04 -2.02 18.73
N ASP A 96 -8.52 -1.05 19.48
CA ASP A 96 -7.90 0.16 18.94
C ASP A 96 -8.74 0.90 17.89
N CYS A 97 -10.06 0.96 18.08
CA CYS A 97 -11.01 1.43 17.07
C CYS A 97 -10.63 2.80 16.47
N ALA A 98 -10.10 3.70 17.29
CA ALA A 98 -9.68 5.05 16.92
C ALA A 98 -8.48 5.10 15.96
N LYS A 99 -7.73 4.00 15.79
CA LYS A 99 -6.66 3.92 14.78
C LYS A 99 -7.20 3.94 13.36
N CYS A 100 -8.43 3.47 13.17
CA CYS A 100 -9.09 3.43 11.86
C CYS A 100 -10.28 4.38 11.78
N HIS A 101 -11.17 4.35 12.78
CA HIS A 101 -12.40 5.14 12.79
C HIS A 101 -12.15 6.53 13.38
N ARG A 102 -11.81 7.48 12.53
CA ARG A 102 -11.61 8.88 12.96
C ARG A 102 -12.93 9.65 12.83
N LYS A 103 -13.28 10.41 13.86
CA LYS A 103 -14.42 11.32 13.84
C LYS A 103 -14.08 12.58 13.05
#